data_AF-A0A191HSX8-F1
#
_entry.id   AF-A0A191HSX8-F1
#
_cell.length_a   1.000
_cell.length_b   1.000
_cell.length_c   1.000
_cell.angle_alpha   90.00
_cell.angle_beta   90.00
_cell.angle_gamma   90.00
#
_symmetry.space_group_name_H-M   'P 1'
#
loop_
_entity.id
_entity.type
_entity.pdbx_description
1 polymer ?
#
loop_
_entity_poly.entity_id
_entity_poly.type
_entity_poly.pdbx_seq_one_letter_code
_entity_poly.pdbx_strand_id
1 'polypeptide(L)'
;MTISACKLPIKIVVVNNKSLGMVRQWQKLFYEERYSHTLFEAESQPDFMTLARAYGIPGVQITERERLVEDLETALILDGPIRLLVR
;
A
#
# COMPACT_ATOMS: atom_id res chain seq x y z
N MET A 1 -0.84 6.79 13.95
CA MET A 1 -1.30 6.77 15.35
C MET A 1 -2.73 7.29 15.52
N THR A 2 -3.08 8.46 14.96
CA THR A 2 -4.41 9.10 15.14
C THR A 2 -5.60 8.17 14.88
N ILE A 3 -5.59 7.45 13.75
CA ILE A 3 -6.66 6.51 13.39
C ILE A 3 -6.84 5.44 14.48
N SER A 4 -5.73 4.91 15.00
CA SER A 4 -5.68 3.88 16.06
C SER A 4 -6.16 4.43 17.40
N ALA A 5 -5.65 5.59 17.80
CA ALA A 5 -6.04 6.24 19.05
C ALA A 5 -7.54 6.59 19.10
N CYS A 6 -8.11 7.04 17.98
CA CYS A 6 -9.51 7.41 17.86
C CYS A 6 -10.43 6.23 17.47
N LYS A 7 -9.89 5.02 17.26
CA LYS A 7 -10.63 3.82 16.83
C LYS A 7 -11.51 4.07 15.59
N LEU A 8 -11.05 4.90 14.66
CA LEU A 8 -11.82 5.23 13.46
C LEU A 8 -11.88 4.03 12.51
N PRO A 9 -13.04 3.66 11.95
CA PRO A 9 -13.23 2.51 11.06
C PRO A 9 -12.70 2.78 9.64
N ILE A 10 -11.41 3.03 9.49
CA ILE A 10 -10.76 3.37 8.22
C ILE A 10 -10.01 2.16 7.66
N LYS A 11 -10.29 1.83 6.39
CA LYS A 11 -9.53 0.84 5.62
C LYS A 11 -8.53 1.58 4.73
N ILE A 12 -7.25 1.21 4.82
CA ILE A 12 -6.16 1.83 4.04
C ILE A 12 -5.67 0.80 3.04
N VAL A 13 -5.71 1.12 1.75
CA VAL A 13 -5.20 0.25 0.69
C VAL A 13 -3.97 0.93 0.06
N VAL A 14 -2.82 0.30 0.22
CA VAL A 14 -1.54 0.71 -0.38
C VAL A 14 -1.27 -0.17 -1.59
N VAL A 15 -1.33 0.43 -2.77
CA VAL A 15 -0.92 -0.23 -4.01
C VAL A 15 0.59 -0.01 -4.17
N ASN A 16 1.41 -0.98 -3.77
CA ASN A 16 2.86 -0.83 -3.79
C ASN A 16 3.44 -1.25 -5.14
N ASN A 17 3.43 -0.32 -6.10
CA ASN A 17 4.06 -0.52 -7.42
C ASN A 17 5.56 -0.16 -7.44
N LYS A 18 6.20 0.04 -6.27
CA LYS A 18 7.62 0.41 -6.13
C LYS A 18 8.06 1.62 -6.98
N SER A 19 7.15 2.55 -7.27
CA SER A 19 7.48 3.77 -8.02
C SER A 19 6.54 4.94 -7.73
N LEU A 20 6.95 6.14 -8.10
CA LEU A 20 6.07 7.29 -8.27
C LEU A 20 5.35 7.15 -9.61
N GLY A 21 4.40 6.19 -9.68
CA GLY A 21 3.83 5.69 -10.93
C GLY A 21 3.29 6.78 -11.86
N MET A 22 2.68 7.83 -11.31
CA MET A 22 2.18 8.94 -12.13
C MET A 22 3.31 9.74 -12.77
N VAL A 23 4.29 10.21 -11.99
CA VAL A 23 5.44 10.95 -12.54
C VAL A 23 6.23 10.09 -13.53
N ARG A 24 6.38 8.79 -13.22
CA ARG A 24 7.02 7.82 -14.12
C ARG A 24 6.27 7.71 -15.45
N GLN A 25 4.94 7.69 -15.43
CA GLN A 25 4.14 7.65 -16.66
C GLN A 25 4.38 8.89 -17.53
N TRP A 26 4.46 10.08 -16.94
CA TRP A 26 4.80 11.31 -17.65
C TRP A 26 6.23 11.29 -18.21
N GLN A 27 7.20 10.78 -17.45
CA GLN A 27 8.59 10.62 -17.92
C GLN A 27 8.68 9.65 -19.11
N LYS A 28 7.90 8.58 -19.09
CA LYS A 28 7.79 7.66 -20.23
C LYS A 28 7.22 8.34 -21.48
N LEU A 29 6.12 9.10 -21.32
CA LEU A 29 5.41 9.71 -22.45
C LEU A 29 6.12 10.91 -23.05
N PHE A 30 6.83 11.72 -22.25
CA PHE A 30 7.31 13.04 -22.65
C PHE A 30 8.80 13.27 -22.45
N TYR A 31 9.52 12.33 -21.84
CA TYR A 31 10.95 12.48 -21.52
C TYR A 31 11.77 11.27 -21.96
N GLU A 32 11.40 10.62 -23.07
CA GLU A 32 12.16 9.51 -23.67
C GLU A 32 12.52 8.40 -22.67
N GLU A 33 11.59 8.09 -21.76
CA GLU A 33 11.78 7.09 -20.70
C GLU A 33 12.92 7.40 -19.70
N ARG A 34 13.34 8.66 -19.61
CA ARG A 34 14.33 9.11 -18.62
C ARG A 34 13.71 9.18 -17.23
N TYR A 35 13.84 8.10 -16.48
CA TYR A 35 13.31 7.99 -15.11
C TYR A 35 14.22 8.68 -14.08
N SER A 36 13.89 9.91 -13.72
CA SER A 36 14.63 10.67 -12.71
C SER A 36 13.95 10.54 -11.34
N HIS A 37 14.54 9.76 -10.43
CA HIS A 37 14.09 9.57 -9.04
C HIS A 37 12.63 9.11 -8.85
N THR A 38 12.05 8.43 -9.84
CA THR A 38 10.68 7.90 -9.75
C THR A 38 10.59 6.42 -9.44
N LEU A 39 11.71 5.71 -9.46
CA LEU A 39 11.79 4.31 -9.06
C LEU A 39 12.30 4.25 -7.63
N PHE A 40 11.62 3.47 -6.79
CA PHE A 40 12.13 3.19 -5.46
C PHE A 40 13.09 2.01 -5.55
N GLU A 41 14.27 2.16 -4.95
CA GLU A 41 15.20 1.05 -4.78
C GLU A 41 14.62 0.04 -3.78
N ALA A 42 15.04 -1.22 -3.87
CA ALA A 42 14.46 -2.30 -3.07
C ALA A 42 14.51 -2.04 -1.55
N GLU A 43 15.47 -1.24 -1.10
CA GLU A 43 15.73 -0.92 0.31
C GLU A 43 15.18 0.44 0.74
N SER A 44 14.68 1.27 -0.20
CA SER A 44 14.25 2.63 0.11
C SER A 44 12.82 2.72 0.64
N GLN A 45 12.04 1.64 0.57
CA GLN A 45 10.68 1.58 1.08
C GLN A 45 10.62 0.87 2.44
N PRO A 46 9.81 1.36 3.39
CA PRO A 46 9.58 0.66 4.64
C PRO A 46 8.76 -0.61 4.42
N ASP A 47 8.96 -1.59 5.30
CA ASP A 47 8.00 -2.68 5.46
C ASP A 47 6.69 -2.14 6.05
N PHE A 48 5.68 -2.01 5.18
CA PHE A 48 4.36 -1.51 5.54
C PHE A 48 3.63 -2.40 6.57
N MET A 49 3.88 -3.70 6.59
CA MET A 49 3.29 -4.62 7.58
C MET A 49 3.91 -4.40 8.95
N THR A 50 5.22 -4.23 9.01
CA THR A 50 5.92 -3.85 10.24
C THR A 50 5.45 -2.47 10.73
N LEU A 51 5.29 -1.50 9.83
CA LEU A 51 4.75 -0.18 10.15
C LEU A 51 3.33 -0.26 10.73
N ALA A 52 2.44 -1.03 10.10
CA ALA A 52 1.08 -1.25 10.59
C ALA A 52 1.08 -1.83 12.01
N ARG A 53 1.86 -2.88 12.26
CA ARG A 53 2.02 -3.50 13.59
C ARG A 53 2.51 -2.48 14.63
N ALA A 54 3.51 -1.66 14.29
CA ALA A 54 4.05 -0.64 15.19
C ALA A 54 3.00 0.40 15.61
N TYR A 55 2.00 0.66 14.77
CA TYR A 55 0.88 1.56 15.08
C TYR A 55 -0.34 0.86 15.69
N GLY A 56 -0.26 -0.44 16.00
CA GLY A 56 -1.38 -1.23 16.51
C GLY A 56 -2.48 -1.43 15.47
N ILE A 57 -2.13 -1.36 14.18
CA ILE A 57 -3.05 -1.52 13.05
C ILE A 57 -2.87 -2.94 12.48
N PRO A 58 -3.94 -3.76 12.46
CA PRO A 58 -3.94 -5.01 11.71
C PRO A 58 -3.58 -4.79 10.24
N GLY A 59 -2.69 -5.61 9.69
CA GLY A 59 -2.29 -5.57 8.28
C GLY A 59 -2.65 -6.86 7.54
N VAL A 60 -2.94 -6.75 6.25
CA VAL A 60 -3.10 -7.86 5.31
C VAL A 60 -2.23 -7.57 4.09
N GLN A 61 -1.43 -8.55 3.67
CA GLN A 61 -0.61 -8.45 2.48
C GLN A 61 -1.13 -9.41 1.41
N ILE A 62 -1.34 -8.90 0.20
CA ILE A 62 -1.87 -9.64 -0.95
C ILE A 62 -0.78 -9.63 -2.02
N THR A 63 -0.12 -10.77 -2.22
CA THR A 63 0.97 -10.90 -3.22
C THR A 63 0.53 -11.63 -4.49
N GLU A 64 -0.53 -12.42 -4.41
CA GLU A 64 -1.03 -13.25 -5.50
C GLU A 64 -2.19 -12.56 -6.22
N ARG A 65 -2.16 -12.56 -7.56
CA ARG A 65 -3.19 -11.87 -8.35
C ARG A 65 -4.53 -12.61 -8.24
N GLU A 66 -4.48 -13.92 -8.18
CA GLU A 66 -5.63 -14.83 -8.15
C GLU A 66 -6.45 -14.62 -6.87
N ARG A 67 -5.77 -14.29 -5.77
CA ARG A 67 -6.38 -14.07 -4.46
C ARG A 67 -6.82 -12.63 -4.21
N LEU A 68 -6.49 -11.70 -5.11
CA LEU A 68 -6.69 -10.27 -4.90
C LEU A 68 -8.15 -9.90 -4.56
N VAL A 69 -9.11 -10.43 -5.31
CA VAL A 69 -10.52 -10.09 -5.13
C VAL A 69 -11.03 -10.66 -3.80
N GLU A 70 -10.78 -11.95 -3.55
CA GLU A 70 -11.23 -12.67 -2.36
C GLU A 70 -10.63 -12.07 -1.06
N ASP A 71 -9.32 -11.84 -1.03
CA ASP A 71 -8.62 -11.31 0.15
C ASP A 71 -9.03 -9.86 0.42
N LEU A 72 -9.27 -9.06 -0.65
CA LEU A 72 -9.74 -7.68 -0.52
C LEU A 72 -11.18 -7.62 0.01
N GLU A 73 -12.10 -8.41 -0.53
CA GLU A 73 -13.49 -8.48 -0.05
C GLU A 73 -13.53 -8.92 1.41
N THR A 74 -12.80 -9.98 1.75
CA THR A 74 -12.67 -10.47 3.13
C THR A 74 -12.16 -9.37 4.07
N ALA A 75 -11.15 -8.61 3.65
CA ALA A 75 -10.58 -7.54 4.46
C ALA A 75 -11.49 -6.31 4.61
N LEU A 76 -12.35 -6.03 3.62
CA LEU A 76 -13.33 -4.95 3.66
C LEU A 76 -14.51 -5.28 4.58
N ILE A 77 -14.98 -6.53 4.57
CA ILE A 77 -16.14 -6.99 5.36
C ILE A 77 -15.79 -7.19 6.83
N LEU A 78 -14.55 -7.58 7.14
CA LEU A 78 -14.15 -7.84 8.51
C LEU A 78 -14.26 -6.58 9.40
N ASP A 79 -15.07 -6.72 10.45
CA ASP A 79 -15.25 -5.70 11.46
C ASP A 79 -13.95 -5.43 12.21
N GLY A 80 -13.76 -4.16 12.57
CA GLY A 80 -12.56 -3.70 13.25
C GLY A 80 -12.01 -2.41 12.65
N PRO A 81 -11.41 -1.57 13.49
CA PRO A 81 -11.26 -0.15 13.19
C PRO A 81 -10.27 0.10 12.05
N ILE A 82 -9.21 -0.69 11.90
CA ILE A 82 -8.13 -0.30 10.97
C ILE A 82 -7.53 -1.51 10.29
N ARG A 83 -7.42 -1.45 8.97
CA ARG A 83 -6.69 -2.46 8.19
C ARG A 83 -5.82 -1.79 7.14
N LEU A 84 -4.55 -2.17 7.10
CA LEU A 84 -3.66 -1.84 6.00
C LEU A 84 -3.60 -3.01 5.03
N LEU A 85 -4.01 -2.79 3.79
CA LEU A 85 -3.94 -3.75 2.69
C LEU A 85 -2.78 -3.36 1.78
N VAL A 86 -1.83 -4.26 1.54
CA VAL A 86 -0.68 -3.99 0.66
C VAL A 86 -0.67 -4.98 -0.49
N ARG A 87 -0.59 -4.46 -1.72
CA ARG A 87 -0.43 -5.22 -2.96
C ARG A 87 0.98 -5.05 -3.52
#